data_AF-A0A9D7GYM8-F1
#
_entry.id   AF-A0A9D7GYM8-F1
#
_cell.length_a   1.000
_cell.length_b   1.000
_cell.length_c   1.000
_cell.angle_alpha   90.00
_cell.angle_beta   90.00
_cell.angle_gamma   90.00
#
_symmetry.space_group_name_H-M   'P 1'
#
loop_
_entity.id
_entity.type
_entity.pdbx_description
1 polymer ?
#
loop_
_entity_poly.entity_id
_entity_poly.type
_entity_poly.pdbx_seq_one_letter_code
_entity_poly.pdbx_strand_id
1 'polypeptide(L)'
;MDSPAPSERAPGTPPPAPPMGPGQRVILVGYLAVLLTFIAWTSAVVVPQIFANDPKVGPDVSEPCARELRALAQALDRGLRASLWARDEEDAATRFRRAVDPDWDRGNEAARACGGPGEADALSAVIRQRRIQEGWARRHARETGPLGPWLESPPAGGVSR
;
A
#
# COMPACT_ATOMS: atom_id res chain seq x y z
N MET A 1 39.56 45.57 -3.02
CA MET A 1 38.11 45.46 -2.75
C MET A 1 37.89 44.01 -2.40
N ASP A 2 38.11 43.69 -1.13
CA ASP A 2 38.17 42.34 -0.59
C ASP A 2 36.79 41.94 -0.06
N SER A 3 36.19 40.93 -0.69
CA SER A 3 34.98 40.27 -0.18
C SER A 3 35.37 39.23 0.88
N PRO A 4 34.88 39.31 2.13
CA PRO A 4 35.10 38.25 3.10
C PRO A 4 34.25 37.02 2.77
N ALA A 5 34.87 35.85 2.89
CA ALA A 5 34.29 34.52 2.64
C ALA A 5 33.16 34.16 3.64
N PRO A 6 32.24 33.25 3.26
CA PRO A 6 31.17 32.79 4.12
C PRO A 6 31.70 31.94 5.29
N SER A 7 31.31 32.34 6.50
CA SER A 7 31.62 31.67 7.75
C SER A 7 30.90 30.31 7.84
N GLU A 8 31.64 29.22 7.70
CA GLU A 8 31.20 27.87 8.09
C GLU A 8 30.91 27.85 9.60
N ARG A 9 29.62 27.87 9.96
CA ARG A 9 29.20 27.56 11.33
C ARG A 9 29.36 26.06 11.55
N ALA A 10 30.28 25.70 12.44
CA ALA A 10 30.39 24.34 12.97
C ALA A 10 29.04 23.84 13.50
N PRO A 11 28.71 22.54 13.34
CA PRO A 11 27.50 21.96 13.91
C PRO A 11 27.58 22.01 15.44
N GLY A 12 26.88 23.00 16.01
CA GLY A 12 26.76 23.15 17.45
C GLY A 12 26.13 21.90 18.05
N THR A 13 26.76 21.38 19.10
CA THR A 13 26.24 20.28 19.92
C THR A 13 24.82 20.65 20.38
N PRO A 14 23.82 19.79 20.17
CA PRO A 14 22.45 20.10 20.59
C PRO A 14 22.44 20.33 22.12
N PRO A 15 21.69 21.35 22.59
CA PRO A 15 21.62 21.66 24.00
C PRO A 15 21.06 20.46 24.79
N PRO A 16 21.55 20.21 26.02
CA PRO A 16 21.05 19.12 26.84
C PRO A 16 19.55 19.33 27.13
N ALA A 17 18.76 18.28 26.91
CA ALA A 17 17.33 18.35 27.16
C ALA A 17 17.05 18.74 28.63
N PRO A 18 16.07 19.64 28.87
CA PRO A 18 15.76 20.09 30.22
C PRO A 18 15.32 18.90 31.09
N PRO A 19 15.64 18.91 32.40
CA PRO A 19 15.26 17.83 33.30
C PRO A 19 13.73 17.76 33.39
N MET A 20 13.14 16.67 32.90
CA MET A 20 11.70 16.42 33.02
C MET A 20 11.30 16.37 34.48
N GLY A 21 10.39 17.27 34.87
CA GLY A 21 9.80 17.29 36.20
C GLY A 21 9.01 16.01 36.50
N PRO A 22 8.84 15.66 37.79
CA PRO A 22 8.19 14.41 38.20
C PRO A 22 6.75 14.27 37.65
N GLY A 23 5.99 15.36 37.54
CA GLY A 23 4.65 15.35 36.95
C GLY A 23 4.63 15.01 35.46
N GLN A 24 5.63 15.48 34.71
CA GLN A 24 5.75 15.19 33.28
C GLN A 24 6.10 13.71 33.02
N ARG A 25 6.91 13.10 33.91
CA ARG A 25 7.22 11.67 33.84
C ARG A 25 5.98 10.80 34.07
N VAL A 26 5.14 11.16 35.04
CA VAL A 26 3.90 10.42 35.32
C VAL A 26 2.95 10.46 34.13
N ILE A 27 2.78 11.63 33.50
CA ILE A 27 1.94 11.78 32.30
C ILE A 27 2.51 10.95 31.14
N LEU A 28 3.83 11.00 30.90
CA LEU A 28 4.47 10.24 29.83
C LEU A 28 4.31 8.73 30.03
N VAL A 29 4.55 8.24 31.25
CA VAL A 29 4.41 6.81 31.58
C VAL A 29 2.96 6.37 31.45
N GLY A 30 2.00 7.17 31.93
CA GLY A 30 0.57 6.87 31.79
C GLY A 30 0.15 6.82 30.32
N TYR A 31 0.59 7.79 29.52
CA TYR A 31 0.32 7.82 28.09
C TYR A 31 0.90 6.58 27.37
N LEU A 32 2.16 6.23 27.66
CA LEU A 32 2.79 5.04 27.07
C LEU A 32 2.07 3.76 27.49
N ALA A 33 1.63 3.66 28.74
CA ALA A 33 0.86 2.51 29.21
C ALA A 33 -0.47 2.36 28.45
N VAL A 34 -1.21 3.46 28.26
CA VAL A 34 -2.47 3.46 27.48
C VAL A 34 -2.22 3.13 26.01
N LEU A 35 -1.16 3.66 25.42
CA LEU A 35 -0.79 3.38 24.03
C LEU A 35 -0.45 1.89 23.84
N LEU A 36 0.36 1.33 24.74
CA LEU A 36 0.76 -0.08 24.68
C LEU A 36 -0.43 -1.02 24.91
N THR A 37 -1.34 -0.69 25.82
CA THR A 37 -2.57 -1.49 26.02
C THR A 37 -3.48 -1.41 24.81
N PHE A 38 -3.62 -0.25 24.18
CA PHE A 38 -4.39 -0.11 22.93
C PHE A 38 -3.77 -0.92 21.78
N ILE A 39 -2.44 -0.89 21.61
CA ILE A 39 -1.74 -1.70 20.61
C ILE A 39 -1.92 -3.19 20.91
N ALA A 40 -1.75 -3.61 22.17
CA ALA A 40 -1.94 -5.00 22.56
C ALA A 40 -3.39 -5.47 22.34
N TRP A 41 -4.37 -4.63 22.66
CA TRP A 41 -5.79 -4.91 22.46
C TRP A 41 -6.14 -5.04 20.98
N THR A 42 -5.76 -4.07 20.16
CA THR A 42 -5.99 -4.11 18.70
C THR A 42 -5.30 -5.30 18.06
N SER A 43 -4.05 -5.60 18.47
CA SER A 43 -3.35 -6.81 18.04
C SER A 43 -4.09 -8.07 18.47
N ALA A 44 -4.56 -8.15 19.72
CA ALA A 44 -5.30 -9.32 20.22
C ALA A 44 -6.64 -9.56 19.51
N VAL A 45 -7.24 -8.54 18.90
CA VAL A 45 -8.46 -8.69 18.07
C VAL A 45 -8.12 -9.08 16.64
N VAL A 46 -7.08 -8.47 16.05
CA VAL A 46 -6.71 -8.68 14.64
C VAL A 46 -5.96 -9.99 14.44
N VAL A 47 -5.03 -10.34 15.32
CA VAL A 47 -4.22 -11.57 15.28
C VAL A 47 -5.10 -12.81 15.15
N PRO A 48 -6.11 -13.08 16.01
CA PRO A 48 -6.95 -14.25 15.83
C PRO A 48 -7.79 -14.20 14.54
N GLN A 49 -8.11 -13.05 13.94
CA GLN A 49 -8.75 -13.06 12.61
C GLN A 49 -7.78 -13.43 11.49
N ILE A 50 -6.49 -13.13 11.65
CA ILE A 50 -5.44 -13.52 10.70
C ILE A 50 -5.04 -14.99 10.91
N PHE A 51 -4.99 -15.47 12.16
CA PHE A 51 -4.49 -16.79 12.52
C PHE A 51 -5.57 -17.84 12.84
N ALA A 52 -6.83 -17.47 13.13
CA ALA A 52 -7.95 -18.44 13.08
C ALA A 52 -8.27 -18.83 11.63
N ASN A 53 -7.79 -18.04 10.65
CA ASN A 53 -7.53 -18.49 9.29
C ASN A 53 -6.17 -19.21 9.23
N ASP A 54 -5.96 -20.17 10.14
CA ASP A 54 -4.75 -20.99 10.20
C ASP A 54 -4.57 -21.71 8.85
N PRO A 55 -3.43 -21.56 8.15
CA PRO A 55 -3.22 -22.12 6.80
C PRO A 55 -3.19 -23.65 6.75
N LYS A 56 -3.34 -24.34 7.89
CA LYS A 56 -3.58 -25.80 7.90
C LYS A 56 -4.96 -26.19 7.36
N VAL A 57 -5.86 -25.22 7.19
CA VAL A 57 -7.13 -25.37 6.48
C VAL A 57 -7.28 -24.21 5.50
N GLY A 58 -6.23 -23.93 4.70
CA GLY A 58 -6.52 -23.40 3.37
C GLY A 58 -7.37 -24.45 2.64
N PRO A 59 -8.29 -24.09 1.73
CA PRO A 59 -8.83 -25.10 0.82
C PRO A 59 -7.63 -25.88 0.27
N ASP A 60 -7.70 -27.21 0.22
CA ASP A 60 -6.69 -28.03 -0.45
C ASP A 60 -6.72 -27.62 -1.93
N VAL A 61 -6.06 -26.50 -2.23
CA VAL A 61 -6.01 -25.92 -3.56
C VAL A 61 -4.99 -26.74 -4.29
N SER A 62 -5.44 -27.41 -5.33
CA SER A 62 -4.57 -28.15 -6.23
C SER A 62 -3.44 -27.23 -6.72
N GLU A 63 -2.23 -27.76 -6.82
CA GLU A 63 -1.07 -27.03 -7.36
C GLU A 63 -1.37 -26.28 -8.69
N PRO A 64 -2.15 -26.84 -9.65
CA PRO A 64 -2.58 -26.08 -10.83
C PRO A 64 -3.46 -24.88 -10.49
N CYS A 65 -4.49 -25.02 -9.63
CA CYS A 65 -5.30 -23.88 -9.22
C CYS A 65 -4.48 -22.82 -8.47
N ALA A 66 -3.60 -23.24 -7.56
CA ALA A 66 -2.75 -22.33 -6.79
C ALA A 66 -1.83 -21.51 -7.72
N ARG A 67 -1.31 -22.14 -8.79
CA ARG A 67 -0.50 -21.45 -9.80
C ARG A 67 -1.30 -20.38 -10.55
N GLU A 68 -2.51 -20.71 -10.99
CA GLU A 68 -3.38 -19.76 -11.70
C GLU A 68 -3.80 -18.60 -10.79
N LEU A 69 -4.16 -18.87 -9.53
CA LEU A 69 -4.50 -17.84 -8.54
C LEU A 69 -3.31 -16.87 -8.29
N ARG A 70 -2.07 -17.39 -8.21
CA ARG A 70 -0.87 -16.56 -8.08
C ARG A 70 -0.63 -15.70 -9.32
N ALA A 71 -0.81 -16.25 -10.53
CA ALA A 71 -0.68 -15.50 -11.77
C ALA A 71 -1.69 -14.35 -11.85
N LEU A 72 -2.94 -14.63 -11.47
CA LEU A 72 -3.98 -13.61 -11.34
C LEU A 72 -3.57 -12.54 -10.32
N ALA A 73 -3.18 -12.90 -9.10
CA ALA A 73 -2.75 -11.94 -8.09
C ALA A 73 -1.60 -11.03 -8.58
N GLN A 74 -0.63 -11.57 -9.31
CA GLN A 74 0.46 -10.77 -9.89
C GLN A 74 0.00 -9.81 -10.99
N ALA A 75 -1.01 -10.17 -11.79
CA ALA A 75 -1.59 -9.24 -12.77
C ALA A 75 -2.35 -8.10 -12.09
N LEU A 76 -3.04 -8.37 -10.97
CA LEU A 76 -3.66 -7.34 -10.14
C LEU A 76 -2.65 -6.32 -9.60
N ASP A 77 -1.51 -6.80 -9.09
CA ASP A 77 -0.44 -5.92 -8.62
C ASP A 77 0.14 -5.06 -9.75
N ARG A 78 0.29 -5.62 -10.95
CA ARG A 78 0.67 -4.86 -12.15
C ARG A 78 -0.37 -3.82 -12.53
N GLY A 79 -1.65 -4.19 -12.48
CA GLY A 79 -2.78 -3.28 -12.71
C GLY A 79 -2.78 -2.09 -11.76
N LEU A 80 -2.62 -2.36 -10.46
CA LEU A 80 -2.51 -1.31 -9.44
C LEU A 80 -1.35 -0.37 -9.74
N ARG A 81 -0.15 -0.90 -9.99
CA ARG A 81 1.04 -0.07 -10.31
C ARG A 81 0.84 0.78 -11.57
N ALA A 82 0.20 0.23 -12.60
CA ALA A 82 -0.11 0.97 -13.83
C ALA A 82 -1.11 2.11 -13.59
N SER A 83 -2.00 1.95 -12.60
CA SER A 83 -3.02 2.95 -12.26
C SER A 83 -2.53 4.13 -11.40
N LEU A 84 -1.38 3.98 -10.71
CA LEU A 84 -0.87 5.01 -9.78
C LEU A 84 -0.60 6.37 -10.44
N TRP A 85 -0.23 6.35 -11.72
CA TRP A 85 0.15 7.54 -12.49
C TRP A 85 -1.00 8.06 -13.37
N ALA A 86 -2.23 7.63 -13.11
CA ALA A 86 -3.39 8.06 -13.87
C ALA A 86 -3.77 9.51 -13.56
N ARG A 87 -4.25 10.21 -14.58
CA ARG A 87 -4.60 11.64 -14.48
C ARG A 87 -6.00 11.86 -13.90
N ASP A 88 -6.89 10.92 -14.18
CA ASP A 88 -8.29 10.95 -13.77
C ASP A 88 -8.79 9.51 -13.51
N GLU A 89 -10.00 9.40 -12.99
CA GLU A 89 -10.58 8.09 -12.63
C GLU A 89 -10.72 7.13 -13.81
N GLU A 90 -11.06 7.64 -15.00
CA GLU A 90 -11.32 6.80 -16.17
C GLU A 90 -10.02 6.33 -16.81
N ASP A 91 -8.98 7.17 -16.82
CA ASP A 91 -7.62 6.80 -17.19
C ASP A 91 -7.06 5.74 -16.22
N ALA A 92 -7.33 5.87 -14.91
CA ALA A 92 -6.89 4.88 -13.91
C ALA A 92 -7.56 3.53 -14.15
N ALA A 93 -8.88 3.53 -14.34
CA ALA A 93 -9.64 2.32 -14.64
C ALA A 93 -9.21 1.68 -15.96
N THR A 94 -8.91 2.50 -16.97
CA THR A 94 -8.45 2.02 -18.29
C THR A 94 -7.07 1.39 -18.21
N ARG A 95 -6.11 2.04 -17.53
CA ARG A 95 -4.76 1.49 -17.34
C ARG A 95 -4.75 0.23 -16.49
N PHE A 96 -5.54 0.21 -15.42
CA PHE A 96 -5.73 -0.97 -14.60
C PHE A 96 -6.25 -2.14 -15.43
N ARG A 97 -7.36 -1.95 -16.17
CA ARG A 97 -7.94 -2.99 -17.03
C ARG A 97 -6.94 -3.49 -18.07
N ARG A 98 -6.32 -2.60 -18.85
CA ARG A 98 -5.33 -2.97 -19.88
C ARG A 98 -4.16 -3.79 -19.34
N ALA A 99 -3.72 -3.54 -18.12
CA ALA A 99 -2.62 -4.29 -17.50
C ALA A 99 -3.04 -5.65 -16.93
N VAL A 100 -4.32 -5.81 -16.57
CA VAL A 100 -4.89 -7.02 -15.96
C VAL A 100 -5.47 -7.98 -17.00
N ASP A 101 -6.10 -7.45 -18.06
CA ASP A 101 -6.89 -8.20 -19.03
C ASP A 101 -6.12 -9.35 -19.73
N PRO A 102 -4.83 -9.24 -20.11
CA PRO A 102 -4.11 -10.35 -20.77
C PRO A 102 -4.02 -11.65 -19.95
N ASP A 103 -4.06 -11.55 -18.63
CA ASP A 103 -4.06 -12.70 -17.71
C ASP A 103 -5.49 -13.09 -17.32
N TRP A 104 -6.44 -12.16 -17.38
CA TRP A 104 -7.85 -12.39 -17.07
C TRP A 104 -8.66 -12.95 -18.23
N ASP A 105 -8.23 -12.71 -19.47
CA ASP A 105 -8.82 -13.32 -20.68
C ASP A 105 -8.51 -14.82 -20.71
N ARG A 106 -7.41 -15.24 -20.07
CA ARG A 106 -7.12 -16.64 -19.72
C ARG A 106 -7.94 -17.13 -18.53
N GLY A 107 -8.90 -16.36 -18.01
CA GLY A 107 -9.73 -16.71 -16.86
C GLY A 107 -10.52 -18.02 -17.02
N ASN A 108 -10.79 -18.45 -18.25
CA ASN A 108 -11.37 -19.78 -18.53
C ASN A 108 -10.40 -20.93 -18.21
N GLU A 109 -9.09 -20.71 -18.21
CA GLU A 109 -8.07 -21.66 -17.75
C GLU A 109 -8.04 -21.70 -16.22
N ALA A 110 -8.07 -20.55 -15.56
CA ALA A 110 -8.16 -20.47 -14.10
C ALA A 110 -9.45 -21.11 -13.56
N ALA A 111 -10.60 -20.89 -14.21
CA ALA A 111 -11.87 -21.53 -13.84
C ALA A 111 -11.85 -23.05 -14.05
N ARG A 112 -11.13 -23.55 -15.08
CA ARG A 112 -10.93 -24.98 -15.29
C ARG A 112 -9.96 -25.59 -14.26
N ALA A 113 -8.93 -24.85 -13.88
CA ALA A 113 -7.94 -25.29 -12.90
C ALA A 113 -8.52 -25.32 -11.48
N CYS A 114 -9.40 -24.37 -11.13
CA CYS A 114 -10.00 -24.19 -9.81
C CYS A 114 -11.43 -24.76 -9.71
N GLY A 115 -11.63 -25.99 -10.19
CA GLY A 115 -12.95 -26.65 -10.24
C GLY A 115 -13.31 -27.42 -8.97
N GLY A 116 -12.39 -27.60 -8.03
CA GLY A 116 -12.58 -28.38 -6.80
C GLY A 116 -13.44 -27.69 -5.73
N PRO A 117 -13.98 -28.46 -4.77
CA PRO A 117 -14.69 -27.91 -3.63
C PRO A 117 -13.75 -27.02 -2.79
N GLY A 118 -14.10 -25.74 -2.62
CA GLY A 118 -13.28 -24.73 -1.94
C GLY A 118 -12.33 -23.93 -2.86
N GLU A 119 -11.96 -24.46 -4.02
CA GLU A 119 -11.15 -23.73 -5.01
C GLU A 119 -11.97 -22.63 -5.72
N ALA A 120 -13.26 -22.89 -5.94
CA ALA A 120 -14.20 -21.91 -6.48
C ALA A 120 -14.32 -20.68 -5.57
N ASP A 121 -14.29 -20.88 -4.25
CA ASP A 121 -14.33 -19.77 -3.28
C ASP A 121 -13.05 -18.94 -3.35
N ALA A 122 -11.89 -19.58 -3.46
CA ALA A 122 -10.62 -18.89 -3.65
C ALA A 122 -10.58 -18.07 -4.96
N LEU A 123 -11.07 -18.62 -6.06
CA LEU A 123 -11.20 -17.90 -7.32
C LEU A 123 -12.19 -16.72 -7.19
N SER A 124 -13.32 -16.92 -6.51
CA SER A 124 -14.30 -15.87 -6.26
C SER A 124 -13.72 -14.72 -5.43
N ALA A 125 -12.85 -15.03 -4.46
CA ALA A 125 -12.16 -14.05 -3.63
C ALA A 125 -11.22 -13.18 -4.48
N VAL A 126 -10.47 -13.78 -5.41
CA VAL A 126 -9.61 -13.04 -6.35
C VAL A 126 -10.45 -12.15 -7.30
N ILE A 127 -11.59 -12.64 -7.79
CA ILE A 127 -12.51 -11.83 -8.60
C ILE A 127 -13.06 -10.64 -7.80
N ARG A 128 -13.41 -10.85 -6.53
CA ARG A 128 -13.85 -9.78 -5.63
C ARG A 128 -12.74 -8.77 -5.38
N GLN A 129 -11.51 -9.25 -5.19
CA GLN A 129 -10.32 -8.41 -5.01
C GLN A 129 -10.07 -7.52 -6.22
N ARG A 130 -10.23 -8.04 -7.46
CA ARG A 130 -10.15 -7.22 -8.69
C ARG A 130 -11.07 -5.99 -8.61
N ARG A 131 -12.34 -6.19 -8.25
CA ARG A 131 -13.33 -5.09 -8.17
C ARG A 131 -12.97 -4.08 -7.08
N ILE A 132 -12.49 -4.56 -5.94
CA ILE A 132 -12.05 -3.71 -4.83
C ILE A 132 -10.86 -2.84 -5.27
N GLN A 133 -9.87 -3.45 -5.93
CA GLN A 133 -8.67 -2.75 -6.38
C GLN A 133 -8.95 -1.77 -7.52
N GLU A 134 -9.83 -2.10 -8.47
CA GLU A 134 -10.25 -1.14 -9.50
C GLU A 134 -10.97 0.05 -8.86
N GLY A 135 -11.86 -0.19 -7.89
CA GLY A 135 -12.52 0.88 -7.15
C GLY A 135 -11.54 1.72 -6.33
N TRP A 136 -10.50 1.10 -5.76
CA TRP A 136 -9.41 1.81 -5.09
C TRP A 136 -8.62 2.68 -6.07
N ALA A 137 -8.25 2.15 -7.24
CA ALA A 137 -7.51 2.89 -8.28
C ALA A 137 -8.25 4.14 -8.73
N ARG A 138 -9.57 4.04 -8.95
CA ARG A 138 -10.43 5.19 -9.27
C ARG A 138 -10.41 6.25 -8.15
N ARG A 139 -10.65 5.82 -6.90
CA ARG A 139 -10.63 6.74 -5.75
C ARG A 139 -9.26 7.40 -5.57
N HIS A 140 -8.19 6.63 -5.73
CA HIS A 140 -6.84 7.14 -5.64
C HIS A 140 -6.59 8.22 -6.68
N ALA A 141 -6.91 7.97 -7.96
CA ALA A 141 -6.78 8.96 -9.02
C ALA A 141 -7.66 10.19 -8.81
N ARG A 142 -8.86 10.06 -8.20
CA ARG A 142 -9.67 11.21 -7.81
C ARG A 142 -8.99 12.08 -6.75
N GLU A 143 -8.32 11.45 -5.79
CA GLU A 143 -7.63 12.13 -4.69
C GLU A 143 -6.28 12.72 -5.12
N THR A 144 -5.56 12.07 -6.04
CA THR A 144 -4.23 12.50 -6.51
C THR A 144 -4.25 13.30 -7.80
N GLY A 145 -5.31 13.20 -8.61
CA GLY A 145 -5.47 13.90 -9.89
C GLY A 145 -5.23 15.41 -9.81
N PRO A 146 -5.78 16.14 -8.81
CA PRO A 146 -5.51 17.58 -8.65
C PRO A 146 -4.04 17.92 -8.33
N LEU A 147 -3.27 16.95 -7.81
CA LEU A 147 -1.88 17.13 -7.38
C LEU A 147 -0.87 16.75 -8.47
N GLY A 148 -1.28 15.97 -9.47
CA GLY A 148 -0.42 15.51 -10.57
C GLY A 148 0.33 16.64 -11.31
N PRO A 149 -0.34 17.75 -11.73
CA PRO A 149 0.32 18.85 -12.44
C PRO A 149 1.42 19.55 -11.63
N TRP A 150 1.30 19.56 -10.30
CA TRP A 150 2.27 20.19 -9.40
C TRP A 150 3.52 19.33 -9.16
N LEU A 151 3.39 18.00 -9.27
CA LEU A 151 4.52 17.07 -9.13
C LEU A 151 5.34 16.93 -10.41
N GLU A 152 4.73 17.20 -11.57
CA GLU A 152 5.36 17.07 -12.89
C GLU A 152 5.99 18.37 -13.41
N SER A 153 5.88 19.47 -12.66
CA SER A 153 6.55 20.73 -13.00
C SER A 153 8.00 20.69 -12.51
N PRO A 154 9.02 20.51 -13.37
CA PRO A 154 10.40 20.76 -12.96
C PRO A 154 10.50 22.20 -12.45
N PRO A 155 11.31 22.48 -11.41
CA PRO A 155 11.46 23.84 -10.91
C PRO A 155 11.87 24.75 -12.08
N ALA A 156 11.01 25.73 -12.37
CA ALA A 156 11.28 26.78 -13.33
C ALA A 156 12.41 27.67 -12.79
N GLY A 157 13.65 27.21 -12.94
CA GLY A 157 14.89 27.91 -12.63
C GLY A 157 16.02 27.08 -13.21
N GLY A 158 16.59 27.40 -14.37
CA GLY A 158 17.06 28.72 -14.76
C GLY A 158 18.54 28.80 -14.43
N VAL A 159 19.39 28.30 -15.32
CA VAL A 159 20.77 28.79 -15.50
C VAL A 159 21.09 28.67 -16.99
N SER A 160 20.82 29.75 -17.73
CA SER A 160 21.49 30.01 -19.00
C SER A 160 22.97 30.25 -18.68
N ARG A 161 23.86 29.46 -19.27
CA ARG A 161 25.29 29.81 -19.37
C ARG A 161 25.55 30.42 -20.73
#